data_AF-A0A962UEP5-F1
#
_entry.id   AF-A0A962UEP5-F1
#
_cell.length_a   1.000
_cell.length_b   1.000
_cell.length_c   1.000
_cell.angle_alpha   90.00
_cell.angle_beta   90.00
_cell.angle_gamma   90.00
#
_symmetry.space_group_name_H-M   'P 1'
#
loop_
_entity.id
_entity.type
_entity.pdbx_description
1 polymer ?
#
loop_
_entity_poly.entity_id
_entity_poly.type
_entity_poly.pdbx_seq_one_letter_code
_entity_poly.pdbx_strand_id
1 'polypeptide(L)'
;MGTKANDLLIGHYLDAARFMLFAGEIRDLFPRIKALDQRLLALHRFVHVLSDPDRGAAFIADRWVWSKDEVSDWETTPAHALQASEIAQVIKKFNDANPGHRLKAGSEHRDLGDQIWGWTHNAGVKTNAPEYLTKARIEIKRKAKDGTPRYPDLGDVIDPATGQHAFQIGHGGLDLVALSAAALLFWPAALLPATIGLIEAERFQAVARFIEFLKKRFKGSGTITVAAPGLSAHGTGRAIDFRVHDRSGKKLHGAGGAANWRSSGFAAQLKAAMAVAPHFHGPLTAPDEPWHYFFDPDA
;
A
#
# COMPACT_ATOMS: atom_id res chain seq x y z
N MET A 1 6.89 18.82 -25.10
CA MET A 1 7.83 17.98 -24.33
C MET A 1 7.84 16.56 -24.86
N GLY A 2 9.03 16.01 -25.14
CA GLY A 2 9.21 14.59 -25.47
C GLY A 2 8.92 13.67 -24.27
N THR A 3 8.77 12.37 -24.50
CA THR A 3 8.40 11.38 -23.47
C THR A 3 9.33 11.42 -22.25
N LYS A 4 10.65 11.50 -22.45
CA LYS A 4 11.63 11.59 -21.37
C LYS A 4 11.45 12.81 -20.46
N ALA A 5 11.15 13.97 -21.03
CA ALA A 5 10.92 15.20 -20.25
C ALA A 5 9.61 15.12 -19.43
N ASN A 6 8.56 14.49 -19.97
CA ASN A 6 7.34 14.27 -19.20
C ASN A 6 7.56 13.29 -18.04
N ASP A 7 8.36 12.24 -18.27
CA ASP A 7 8.66 11.24 -17.23
C ASP A 7 9.49 11.86 -16.10
N LEU A 8 10.47 12.71 -16.43
CA LEU A 8 11.21 13.49 -15.44
C LEU A 8 10.28 14.37 -14.59
N LEU A 9 9.41 15.14 -15.26
CA LEU A 9 8.45 16.00 -14.58
C LEU A 9 7.50 15.21 -13.67
N ILE A 10 6.99 14.05 -14.14
CA ILE A 10 6.17 13.15 -13.32
C ILE A 10 6.96 12.68 -12.08
N GLY A 11 8.25 12.39 -12.23
CA GLY A 11 9.15 12.10 -11.11
C GLY A 11 9.17 13.22 -10.07
N HIS A 12 9.32 14.48 -10.50
CA HIS A 12 9.33 15.63 -9.59
C HIS A 12 8.00 15.76 -8.83
N TYR A 13 6.87 15.59 -9.51
CA TYR A 13 5.54 15.65 -8.88
C TYR A 13 5.27 14.47 -7.94
N LEU A 14 5.78 13.28 -8.26
CA LEU A 14 5.75 12.13 -7.38
C LEU A 14 6.52 12.42 -6.09
N ASP A 15 7.75 12.92 -6.21
CA ASP A 15 8.58 13.22 -5.05
C ASP A 15 7.98 14.35 -4.20
N ALA A 16 7.47 15.41 -4.83
CA ALA A 16 6.78 16.50 -4.12
C ALA A 16 5.55 15.99 -3.35
N ALA A 17 4.66 15.22 -4.00
CA ALA A 17 3.50 14.63 -3.34
C ALA A 17 3.92 13.69 -2.19
N ARG A 18 4.97 12.90 -2.39
CA ARG A 18 5.55 12.03 -1.35
C ARG A 18 6.02 12.83 -0.13
N PHE A 19 6.77 13.92 -0.34
CA PHE A 19 7.27 14.76 0.75
C PHE A 19 6.14 15.46 1.51
N MET A 20 5.10 15.91 0.80
CA MET A 20 3.95 16.61 1.41
C MET A 20 3.02 15.66 2.17
N LEU A 21 2.86 14.41 1.72
CA LEU A 21 1.89 13.47 2.31
C LEU A 21 2.48 12.56 3.38
N PHE A 22 3.78 12.26 3.33
CA PHE A 22 4.39 11.24 4.18
C PHE A 22 5.64 11.75 4.88
N ALA A 23 5.96 11.14 6.02
CA ALA A 23 7.19 11.32 6.78
C ALA A 23 7.79 9.94 7.14
N GLY A 24 9.04 9.95 7.62
CA GLY A 24 9.73 8.75 8.10
C GLY A 24 9.81 7.64 7.05
N GLU A 25 9.67 6.40 7.50
CA GLU A 25 9.91 5.21 6.67
C GLU A 25 8.97 5.08 5.46
N ILE A 26 7.73 5.60 5.56
CA ILE A 26 6.80 5.64 4.42
C ILE A 26 7.35 6.55 3.31
N ARG A 27 7.95 7.69 3.67
CA ARG A 27 8.60 8.58 2.70
C ARG A 27 9.80 7.90 2.06
N ASP A 28 10.56 7.13 2.82
CA ASP A 28 11.79 6.47 2.38
C ASP A 28 11.55 5.18 1.58
N LEU A 29 10.34 4.64 1.62
CA LEU A 29 9.94 3.50 0.79
C LEU A 29 10.04 3.80 -0.71
N PHE A 30 9.46 4.90 -1.17
CA PHE A 30 9.26 5.11 -2.61
C PHE A 30 10.55 5.08 -3.45
N PRO A 31 11.68 5.70 -3.03
CA PRO A 31 12.97 5.59 -3.74
C PRO A 31 13.54 4.17 -3.87
N ARG A 32 13.07 3.23 -3.03
CA ARG A 32 13.47 1.81 -3.11
C ARG A 32 12.80 1.11 -4.29
N ILE A 33 11.63 1.59 -4.74
CA ILE A 33 10.99 1.13 -5.99
C ILE A 33 11.64 1.87 -7.17
N LYS A 34 12.50 1.19 -7.92
CA LYS A 34 13.37 1.82 -8.93
C LYS A 34 12.64 2.30 -10.17
N ALA A 35 11.65 1.55 -10.65
CA ALA A 35 10.91 1.89 -11.85
C ALA A 35 9.87 3.00 -11.56
N LEU A 36 9.91 4.09 -12.34
CA LEU A 36 9.05 5.27 -12.14
C LEU A 36 7.56 4.91 -12.19
N ASP A 37 7.16 4.10 -13.15
CA ASP A 37 5.78 3.65 -13.36
C ASP A 37 5.26 2.85 -12.15
N GLN A 38 6.06 1.93 -11.63
CA GLN A 38 5.71 1.13 -10.46
C GLN A 38 5.67 1.96 -9.18
N ARG A 39 6.58 2.94 -9.04
CA ARG A 39 6.59 3.88 -7.92
C ARG A 39 5.35 4.78 -7.95
N LEU A 40 4.98 5.28 -9.13
CA LEU A 40 3.79 6.10 -9.34
C LEU A 40 2.52 5.29 -9.00
N LEU A 41 2.45 4.04 -9.44
CA LEU A 41 1.34 3.16 -9.12
C LEU A 41 1.26 2.86 -7.61
N ALA A 42 2.40 2.68 -6.93
CA ALA A 42 2.44 2.52 -5.48
C ALA A 42 1.93 3.79 -4.77
N LEU A 43 2.40 4.98 -5.16
CA LEU A 43 1.95 6.24 -4.58
C LEU A 43 0.44 6.44 -4.77
N HIS A 44 -0.09 6.11 -5.95
CA HIS A 44 -1.53 6.10 -6.21
C HIS A 44 -2.30 5.21 -5.21
N ARG A 45 -1.80 4.00 -4.89
CA ARG A 45 -2.44 3.12 -3.90
C ARG A 45 -2.44 3.74 -2.50
N PHE A 46 -1.34 4.34 -2.08
CA PHE A 46 -1.26 5.04 -0.79
C PHE A 46 -2.21 6.23 -0.73
N VAL A 47 -2.27 7.06 -1.78
CA VAL A 47 -3.20 8.21 -1.83
C VAL A 47 -4.66 7.75 -1.78
N HIS A 48 -5.01 6.64 -2.44
CA HIS A 48 -6.36 6.05 -2.35
C HIS A 48 -6.71 5.63 -0.92
N VAL A 49 -5.78 4.97 -0.20
CA VAL A 49 -6.00 4.61 1.21
C VAL A 49 -6.13 5.86 2.09
N LEU A 50 -5.26 6.85 1.92
CA LEU A 50 -5.31 8.09 2.68
C LEU A 50 -6.58 8.90 2.45
N SER A 51 -7.14 8.84 1.25
CA SER A 51 -8.35 9.58 0.86
C SER A 51 -9.64 8.82 1.15
N ASP A 52 -9.55 7.57 1.60
CA ASP A 52 -10.69 6.75 2.00
C ASP A 52 -11.06 7.12 3.45
N PRO A 53 -12.29 7.64 3.70
CA PRO A 53 -12.71 8.09 5.02
C PRO A 53 -12.75 6.97 6.05
N ASP A 54 -12.87 5.70 5.62
CA ASP A 54 -12.96 4.54 6.50
C ASP A 54 -11.57 3.95 6.83
N ARG A 55 -10.50 4.45 6.19
CA ARG A 55 -9.13 3.94 6.36
C ARG A 55 -8.17 5.01 6.87
N GLY A 56 -7.83 5.97 6.02
CA GLY A 56 -6.88 7.04 6.33
C GLY A 56 -5.51 6.56 6.80
N ALA A 57 -4.85 7.40 7.61
CA ALA A 57 -3.50 7.14 8.10
C ALA A 57 -3.42 5.99 9.13
N ALA A 58 -4.44 5.81 9.95
CA ALA A 58 -4.49 4.74 10.94
C ALA A 58 -4.45 3.34 10.28
N PHE A 59 -5.15 3.17 9.16
CA PHE A 59 -5.10 1.94 8.38
C PHE A 59 -3.70 1.60 7.86
N ILE A 60 -2.93 2.62 7.48
CA ILE A 60 -1.54 2.45 7.02
C ILE A 60 -0.67 2.06 8.21
N ALA A 61 -0.80 2.74 9.35
CA ALA A 61 -0.03 2.45 10.54
C ALA A 61 -0.25 1.01 11.05
N ASP A 62 -1.50 0.55 11.04
CA ASP A 62 -1.88 -0.82 11.43
C ASP A 62 -1.30 -1.91 10.51
N ARG A 63 -0.94 -1.56 9.27
CA ARG A 63 -0.39 -2.50 8.27
C ARG A 63 1.07 -2.27 7.97
N TRP A 64 1.65 -1.23 8.58
CA TRP A 64 3.03 -0.89 8.32
C TRP A 64 3.90 -2.09 8.69
N VAL A 65 4.87 -2.34 7.82
CA VAL A 65 5.73 -3.51 7.95
C VAL A 65 6.61 -3.37 9.18
N TRP A 66 6.59 -4.37 10.05
CA TRP A 66 7.48 -4.42 11.20
C TRP A 66 8.93 -4.58 10.75
N SER A 67 9.82 -3.92 11.46
CA SER A 67 11.25 -4.19 11.43
C SER A 67 11.55 -5.58 12.01
N LYS A 68 12.78 -6.07 11.77
CA LYS A 68 13.22 -7.34 12.34
C LYS A 68 13.20 -7.33 13.87
N ASP A 69 13.51 -6.18 14.47
CA ASP A 69 13.51 -6.00 15.92
C ASP A 69 12.07 -6.04 16.45
N GLU A 70 11.12 -5.36 15.79
CA GLU A 70 9.70 -5.43 16.16
C GLU A 70 9.12 -6.85 16.03
N VAL A 71 9.56 -7.63 15.03
CA VAL A 71 9.19 -9.05 14.92
C VAL A 71 9.77 -9.86 16.07
N SER A 72 11.06 -9.68 16.37
CA SER A 72 11.72 -10.36 17.49
C SER A 72 11.05 -10.02 18.83
N ASP A 73 10.71 -8.76 19.05
CA ASP A 73 10.01 -8.30 20.23
C ASP A 73 8.61 -8.92 20.31
N TRP A 74 7.86 -8.91 19.20
CA TRP A 74 6.54 -9.54 19.10
C TRP A 74 6.60 -11.02 19.50
N GLU A 75 7.58 -11.77 19.00
CA GLU A 75 7.73 -13.20 19.25
C GLU A 75 7.88 -13.55 20.73
N THR A 76 8.37 -12.61 21.55
CA THR A 76 8.51 -12.76 23.01
C THR A 76 7.26 -12.44 23.82
N THR A 77 6.22 -11.89 23.17
CA THR A 77 5.01 -11.42 23.88
C THR A 77 4.05 -12.56 24.25
N PRO A 78 3.24 -12.40 25.32
CA PRO A 78 2.12 -13.29 25.60
C PRO A 78 1.10 -13.35 24.45
N ALA A 79 0.93 -12.25 23.72
CA ALA A 79 0.04 -12.17 22.57
C ALA A 79 0.48 -13.09 21.42
N HIS A 80 1.78 -13.19 21.13
CA HIS A 80 2.31 -14.15 20.18
C HIS A 80 2.10 -15.60 20.64
N ALA A 81 2.31 -15.89 21.93
CA ALA A 81 2.04 -17.22 22.48
C ALA A 81 0.54 -17.60 22.35
N LEU A 82 -0.36 -16.63 22.58
CA LEU A 82 -1.79 -16.80 22.36
C LEU A 82 -2.11 -17.05 20.88
N GLN A 83 -1.56 -16.26 19.97
CA GLN A 83 -1.70 -16.45 18.52
C GLN A 83 -1.28 -17.86 18.09
N ALA A 84 -0.11 -18.33 18.53
CA ALA A 84 0.40 -19.65 18.22
C ALA A 84 -0.51 -20.77 18.77
N SER A 85 -1.01 -20.60 20.00
CA SER A 85 -1.97 -21.53 20.61
C SER A 85 -3.27 -21.62 19.80
N GLU A 86 -3.85 -20.49 19.41
CA GLU A 86 -5.08 -20.46 18.63
C GLU A 86 -4.90 -21.01 17.22
N ILE A 87 -3.79 -20.68 16.55
CA ILE A 87 -3.43 -21.31 15.27
C ILE A 87 -3.40 -22.84 15.41
N ALA A 88 -2.77 -23.36 16.47
CA ALA A 88 -2.72 -24.79 16.72
C ALA A 88 -4.11 -25.39 16.95
N GLN A 89 -4.99 -24.71 17.67
CA GLN A 89 -6.38 -25.14 17.91
C GLN A 89 -7.20 -25.18 16.62
N VAL A 90 -7.08 -24.16 15.77
CA VAL A 90 -7.72 -24.12 14.44
C VAL A 90 -7.22 -25.25 13.57
N ILE A 91 -5.90 -25.45 13.48
CA ILE A 91 -5.30 -26.53 12.70
C ILE A 91 -5.81 -27.88 13.19
N LYS A 92 -5.84 -28.10 14.51
CA LYS A 92 -6.37 -29.33 15.09
C LYS A 92 -7.84 -29.55 14.71
N LYS A 93 -8.70 -28.57 14.96
CA LYS A 93 -10.14 -28.66 14.66
C LYS A 93 -10.40 -28.91 13.18
N PHE A 94 -9.68 -28.22 12.30
CA PHE A 94 -9.78 -28.45 10.86
C PHE A 94 -9.35 -29.88 10.51
N ASN A 95 -8.22 -30.35 11.00
CA ASN A 95 -7.68 -31.66 10.65
C ASN A 95 -8.57 -32.80 11.16
N ASP A 96 -9.14 -32.66 12.34
CA ASP A 96 -10.08 -33.63 12.94
C ASP A 96 -11.37 -33.73 12.11
N ALA A 97 -11.88 -32.59 11.62
CA ALA A 97 -13.08 -32.53 10.78
C ALA A 97 -12.83 -32.95 9.32
N ASN A 98 -11.56 -33.04 8.89
CA ASN A 98 -11.20 -33.30 7.49
C ASN A 98 -10.19 -34.45 7.35
N PRO A 99 -10.61 -35.71 7.61
CA PRO A 99 -9.74 -36.86 7.46
C PRO A 99 -9.09 -36.92 6.07
N GLY A 100 -7.76 -36.93 6.05
CA GLY A 100 -6.96 -36.97 4.83
C GLY A 100 -6.48 -35.63 4.29
N HIS A 101 -6.84 -34.54 4.95
CA HIS A 101 -6.31 -33.22 4.65
C HIS A 101 -5.55 -32.67 5.86
N ARG A 102 -4.66 -31.72 5.60
CA ARG A 102 -3.88 -31.02 6.63
C ARG A 102 -3.94 -29.52 6.37
N LEU A 103 -4.31 -28.77 7.39
CA LEU A 103 -4.17 -27.32 7.42
C LEU A 103 -2.75 -26.95 7.86
N LYS A 104 -2.17 -25.95 7.20
CA LYS A 104 -0.92 -25.31 7.61
C LYS A 104 -1.11 -23.79 7.62
N ALA A 105 -0.62 -23.12 8.65
CA ALA A 105 -0.47 -21.67 8.63
C ALA A 105 0.76 -21.28 7.79
N GLY A 106 0.65 -20.22 7.01
CA GLY A 106 1.75 -19.54 6.34
C GLY A 106 1.89 -18.16 6.93
N SER A 107 2.52 -18.08 8.11
CA SER A 107 2.72 -16.87 8.90
C SER A 107 4.14 -16.33 8.73
N GLU A 108 4.68 -16.33 7.52
CA GLU A 108 6.00 -15.72 7.30
C GLU A 108 5.79 -14.21 7.22
N HIS A 109 6.22 -13.51 8.27
CA HIS A 109 6.37 -12.05 8.25
C HIS A 109 7.08 -11.66 6.95
N ARG A 110 6.42 -10.80 6.16
CA ARG A 110 6.99 -10.33 4.90
C ARG A 110 7.63 -8.98 5.10
N ASP A 111 8.96 -8.98 5.19
CA ASP A 111 9.73 -7.76 5.34
C ASP A 111 9.54 -6.80 4.15
N LEU A 112 9.96 -5.54 4.33
CA LEU A 112 9.75 -4.53 3.31
C LEU A 112 10.48 -4.84 2.00
N GLY A 113 11.64 -5.52 2.06
CA GLY A 113 12.40 -5.95 0.90
C GLY A 113 11.62 -6.95 0.06
N ASP A 114 11.06 -7.97 0.70
CA ASP A 114 10.24 -9.00 0.05
C ASP A 114 8.94 -8.41 -0.52
N GLN A 115 8.32 -7.45 0.18
CA GLN A 115 7.17 -6.73 -0.36
C GLN A 115 7.53 -5.92 -1.61
N ILE A 116 8.66 -5.21 -1.61
CA ILE A 116 9.15 -4.46 -2.79
C ILE A 116 9.47 -5.42 -3.94
N TRP A 117 10.12 -6.55 -3.65
CA TRP A 117 10.42 -7.57 -4.66
C TRP A 117 9.13 -8.13 -5.27
N GLY A 118 8.17 -8.51 -4.43
CA GLY A 118 6.87 -9.03 -4.85
C GLY A 118 6.08 -8.03 -5.70
N TRP A 119 6.06 -6.76 -5.30
CA TRP A 119 5.48 -5.67 -6.10
C TRP A 119 6.14 -5.56 -7.48
N THR A 120 7.47 -5.54 -7.51
CA THR A 120 8.25 -5.35 -8.73
C THR A 120 8.09 -6.50 -9.72
N HIS A 121 7.92 -7.72 -9.21
CA HIS A 121 7.83 -8.94 -10.03
C HIS A 121 6.39 -9.37 -10.34
N ASN A 122 5.38 -8.79 -9.70
CA ASN A 122 3.98 -9.14 -9.91
C ASN A 122 3.54 -8.84 -11.36
N ALA A 123 2.93 -9.83 -12.02
CA ALA A 123 2.48 -9.71 -13.41
C ALA A 123 1.45 -8.58 -13.58
N GLY A 124 0.48 -8.47 -12.67
CA GLY A 124 -0.51 -7.39 -12.70
C GLY A 124 0.09 -6.00 -12.53
N VAL A 125 1.11 -5.85 -11.69
CA VAL A 125 1.86 -4.59 -11.54
C VAL A 125 2.61 -4.26 -12.82
N LYS A 126 3.34 -5.22 -13.40
CA LYS A 126 4.08 -5.04 -14.67
C LYS A 126 3.16 -4.66 -15.84
N THR A 127 1.93 -5.14 -15.86
CA THR A 127 0.91 -4.74 -16.84
C THR A 127 0.37 -3.34 -16.56
N ASN A 128 -0.03 -3.08 -15.31
CA ASN A 128 -0.79 -1.87 -14.97
C ASN A 128 0.07 -0.61 -14.79
N ALA A 129 1.32 -0.75 -14.35
CA ALA A 129 2.19 0.40 -14.08
C ALA A 129 2.46 1.23 -15.36
N PRO A 130 2.85 0.64 -16.51
CA PRO A 130 3.03 1.40 -17.75
C PRO A 130 1.74 2.06 -18.26
N GLU A 131 0.59 1.39 -18.10
CA GLU A 131 -0.72 1.97 -18.43
C GLU A 131 -1.02 3.21 -17.58
N TYR A 132 -0.75 3.13 -16.29
CA TYR A 132 -0.96 4.23 -15.37
C TYR A 132 0.01 5.39 -15.63
N LEU A 133 1.28 5.11 -15.93
CA LEU A 133 2.24 6.13 -16.35
C LEU A 133 1.79 6.83 -17.64
N THR A 134 1.19 6.11 -18.58
CA THR A 134 0.61 6.71 -19.79
C THR A 134 -0.52 7.69 -19.46
N LYS A 135 -1.38 7.37 -18.48
CA LYS A 135 -2.41 8.31 -18.00
C LYS A 135 -1.80 9.55 -17.34
N ALA A 136 -0.75 9.38 -16.54
CA ALA A 136 -0.03 10.50 -15.93
C ALA A 136 0.65 11.40 -16.99
N ARG A 137 1.22 10.82 -18.06
CA ARG A 137 1.75 11.58 -19.20
C ARG A 137 0.70 12.41 -19.91
N ILE A 138 -0.55 11.93 -19.98
CA ILE A 138 -1.67 12.71 -20.53
C ILE A 138 -2.05 13.82 -19.56
N GLU A 139 -2.12 13.54 -18.26
CA GLU A 139 -2.46 14.52 -17.23
C GLU A 139 -1.45 15.67 -17.19
N ILE A 140 -0.14 15.36 -17.16
CA ILE A 140 0.93 16.35 -17.01
C ILE A 140 1.00 17.34 -18.19
N LYS A 141 0.51 16.94 -19.37
CA LYS A 141 0.44 17.77 -20.58
C LYS A 141 -0.77 18.72 -20.60
N ARG A 142 -1.70 18.60 -19.65
CA ARG A 142 -2.89 19.45 -19.62
C ARG A 142 -2.50 20.90 -19.39
N LYS A 143 -3.25 21.79 -20.03
CA LYS A 143 -3.13 23.25 -19.89
C LYS A 143 -4.31 23.79 -19.08
N ALA A 144 -4.09 24.93 -18.41
CA ALA A 144 -5.17 25.73 -17.86
C ALA A 144 -5.96 26.42 -18.99
N LYS A 145 -7.08 27.07 -18.63
CA LYS A 145 -7.98 27.72 -19.60
C LYS A 145 -7.29 28.86 -20.38
N ASP A 146 -6.32 29.51 -19.75
CA ASP A 146 -5.50 30.58 -20.31
C ASP A 146 -4.34 30.05 -21.20
N GLY A 147 -4.23 28.73 -21.38
CA GLY A 147 -3.20 28.10 -22.18
C GLY A 147 -1.86 27.86 -21.47
N THR A 148 -1.72 28.27 -20.20
CA THR A 148 -0.53 27.99 -19.40
C THR A 148 -0.45 26.52 -19.00
N PRO A 149 0.76 25.96 -18.76
CA PRO A 149 0.90 24.59 -18.26
C PRO A 149 0.21 24.42 -16.90
N ARG A 150 -0.67 23.42 -16.79
CA ARG A 150 -1.31 23.10 -15.50
C ARG A 150 -0.32 22.51 -14.48
N TYR A 151 0.78 21.98 -14.99
CA TYR A 151 1.89 21.39 -14.25
C TYR A 151 3.17 22.10 -14.69
N PRO A 152 3.50 23.27 -14.11
CA PRO A 152 4.78 23.92 -14.36
C PRO A 152 5.92 23.04 -13.86
N ASP A 153 7.13 23.32 -14.33
CA ASP A 153 8.32 22.73 -13.74
C ASP A 153 8.43 23.18 -12.27
N LEU A 154 8.66 22.22 -11.39
CA LEU A 154 8.78 22.45 -9.96
C LEU A 154 10.17 23.00 -9.59
N GLY A 155 11.13 22.93 -10.53
CA GLY A 155 12.52 23.34 -10.34
C GLY A 155 13.37 22.22 -9.74
N ASP A 156 14.61 22.11 -10.21
CA ASP A 156 15.62 21.17 -9.70
C ASP A 156 16.28 21.72 -8.44
N VAL A 157 15.56 21.79 -7.32
CA VAL A 157 16.26 21.96 -6.05
C VAL A 157 16.59 20.56 -5.56
N ILE A 158 17.86 20.18 -5.65
CA ILE A 158 18.38 18.91 -5.15
C ILE A 158 18.98 19.18 -3.78
N ASP A 159 18.57 18.44 -2.75
CA ASP A 159 19.22 18.40 -1.46
C ASP A 159 20.67 17.90 -1.66
N PRO A 160 21.69 18.73 -1.40
CA PRO A 160 23.08 18.36 -1.63
C PRO A 160 23.57 17.25 -0.68
N ALA A 161 22.88 16.97 0.43
CA ALA A 161 23.22 15.89 1.36
C ALA A 161 22.63 14.53 0.94
N THR A 162 21.45 14.54 0.30
CA THR A 162 20.71 13.29 -0.01
C THR A 162 20.59 13.00 -1.51
N GLY A 163 20.88 13.96 -2.38
CA GLY A 163 20.69 13.86 -3.83
C GLY A 163 19.21 13.76 -4.25
N GLN A 164 18.26 14.02 -3.35
CA GLN A 164 16.82 14.01 -3.62
C GLN A 164 16.31 15.40 -4.01
N HIS A 165 15.19 15.49 -4.73
CA HIS A 165 14.52 16.78 -4.95
C HIS A 165 14.06 17.36 -3.61
N ALA A 166 14.77 18.36 -3.10
CA ALA A 166 14.34 19.18 -1.98
C ALA A 166 13.27 20.14 -2.50
N PHE A 167 12.03 19.96 -2.06
CA PHE A 167 11.04 21.02 -2.20
C PHE A 167 11.39 22.13 -1.20
N GLN A 168 12.34 23.02 -1.54
CA GLN A 168 12.52 24.28 -0.80
C GLN A 168 11.31 25.17 -1.15
N ILE A 169 10.23 25.03 -0.38
CA ILE A 169 9.37 26.19 -0.16
C ILE A 169 10.22 27.12 0.70
N GLY A 170 10.42 28.35 0.23
CA GLY A 170 11.59 29.18 0.50
C GLY A 170 11.91 29.49 1.95
N HIS A 171 12.99 30.26 2.11
CA HIS A 171 13.66 30.72 3.32
C HIS A 171 12.83 31.43 4.44
N GLY A 172 11.52 31.19 4.56
CA GLY A 172 10.72 31.54 5.73
C GLY A 172 10.44 30.28 6.55
N GLY A 173 11.02 30.20 7.76
CA GLY A 173 10.96 29.02 8.62
C GLY A 173 9.55 28.48 8.88
N LEU A 174 9.47 27.17 9.10
CA LEU A 174 8.49 26.35 9.86
C LEU A 174 6.96 26.62 9.77
N ASP A 175 6.48 27.79 9.37
CA ASP A 175 5.07 28.21 9.41
C ASP A 175 4.29 27.87 8.15
N LEU A 176 4.96 27.52 7.06
CA LEU A 176 4.34 27.08 5.80
C LEU A 176 4.07 25.56 5.75
N VAL A 177 4.57 24.84 6.75
CA VAL A 177 4.47 23.37 6.89
C VAL A 177 3.13 22.93 7.49
N ALA A 178 2.26 23.87 7.87
CA ALA A 178 1.00 23.58 8.56
C ALA A 178 -0.26 23.63 7.69
N LEU A 179 -0.16 23.65 6.35
CA LEU A 179 -1.24 23.06 5.54
C LEU A 179 -1.10 21.54 5.66
N SER A 180 -1.70 21.00 6.71
CA SER A 180 -1.64 19.58 7.04
C SER A 180 -1.96 18.71 5.82
N ALA A 181 -1.39 17.51 5.73
CA ALA A 181 -1.73 16.53 4.70
C ALA A 181 -3.26 16.38 4.51
N ALA A 182 -4.05 16.61 5.56
CA ALA A 182 -5.50 16.65 5.51
C ALA A 182 -6.06 17.70 4.52
N ALA A 183 -5.49 18.90 4.44
CA ALA A 183 -5.93 19.92 3.47
C ALA A 183 -5.72 19.46 2.02
N LEU A 184 -4.59 18.82 1.73
CA LEU A 184 -4.30 18.25 0.41
C LEU A 184 -5.19 17.05 0.05
N LEU A 185 -5.65 16.29 1.06
CA LEU A 185 -6.47 15.11 0.86
C LEU A 185 -7.96 15.43 0.75
N PHE A 186 -8.45 16.43 1.49
CA PHE A 186 -9.89 16.64 1.68
C PHE A 186 -10.44 17.97 1.14
N TRP A 187 -9.59 18.94 0.77
CA TRP A 187 -10.05 20.15 0.09
C TRP A 187 -9.79 20.10 -1.42
N PRO A 188 -10.72 20.60 -2.26
CA PRO A 188 -10.44 20.88 -3.65
C PRO A 188 -9.21 21.78 -3.76
N ALA A 189 -8.30 21.47 -4.68
CA ALA A 189 -7.09 22.28 -4.91
C ALA A 189 -7.38 23.78 -5.16
N ALA A 190 -8.58 24.11 -5.66
CA ALA A 190 -9.03 25.48 -5.91
C ALA A 190 -9.35 26.28 -4.63
N LEU A 191 -9.47 25.62 -3.47
CA LEU A 191 -9.81 26.24 -2.18
C LEU A 191 -8.61 26.39 -1.24
N LEU A 192 -7.41 25.97 -1.65
CA LEU A 192 -6.21 26.08 -0.82
C LEU A 192 -5.70 27.54 -0.83
N PRO A 193 -5.41 28.14 0.35
CA PRO A 193 -5.09 29.56 0.46
C PRO A 193 -3.81 29.92 -0.31
N ALA A 194 -3.85 31.04 -1.02
CA ALA A 194 -2.74 31.60 -1.80
C ALA A 194 -1.81 32.50 -0.96
N THR A 195 -1.70 32.27 0.35
CA THR A 195 -0.96 33.14 1.29
C THR A 195 0.57 32.99 1.20
N ILE A 196 1.05 32.42 0.10
CA ILE A 196 2.46 32.17 -0.21
C ILE A 196 2.81 33.07 -1.40
N GLY A 197 4.06 33.51 -1.55
CA GLY A 197 4.49 34.24 -2.75
C GLY A 197 3.99 33.55 -4.02
N LEU A 198 3.53 34.33 -5.02
CA LEU A 198 2.76 33.86 -6.19
C LEU A 198 3.29 32.56 -6.83
N ILE A 199 4.62 32.45 -6.98
CA ILE A 199 5.28 31.29 -7.61
C ILE A 199 5.17 30.01 -6.75
N GLU A 200 5.35 30.14 -5.44
CA GLU A 200 5.27 29.01 -4.51
C GLU A 200 3.82 28.53 -4.33
N ALA A 201 2.86 29.47 -4.32
CA ALA A 201 1.44 29.15 -4.33
C ALA A 201 1.04 28.36 -5.59
N GLU A 202 1.51 28.77 -6.77
CA GLU A 202 1.24 28.06 -8.03
C GLU A 202 1.80 26.63 -8.04
N ARG A 203 3.05 26.44 -7.55
CA ARG A 203 3.69 25.12 -7.45
C ARG A 203 2.95 24.22 -6.46
N PHE A 204 2.58 24.75 -5.29
CA PHE A 204 1.81 24.02 -4.30
C PHE A 204 0.44 23.56 -4.87
N GLN A 205 -0.29 24.47 -5.52
CA GLN A 205 -1.55 24.12 -6.18
C GLN A 205 -1.34 23.08 -7.30
N ALA A 206 -0.21 23.10 -8.01
CA ALA A 206 0.10 22.09 -9.01
C ALA A 206 0.29 20.70 -8.39
N VAL A 207 0.99 20.61 -7.25
CA VAL A 207 1.13 19.35 -6.51
C VAL A 207 -0.24 18.88 -5.99
N ALA A 208 -1.06 19.77 -5.45
CA ALA A 208 -2.44 19.44 -5.04
C ALA A 208 -3.27 18.88 -6.21
N ARG A 209 -3.18 19.47 -7.41
CA ARG A 209 -3.82 18.94 -8.62
C ARG A 209 -3.28 17.59 -9.04
N PHE A 210 -2.00 17.31 -8.80
CA PHE A 210 -1.41 15.99 -9.05
C PHE A 210 -1.95 14.95 -8.07
N ILE A 211 -2.07 15.28 -6.78
CA ILE A 211 -2.71 14.43 -5.77
C ILE A 211 -4.18 14.15 -6.13
N GLU A 212 -4.92 15.16 -6.59
CA GLU A 212 -6.29 14.97 -7.12
C GLU A 212 -6.33 14.04 -8.34
N PHE A 213 -5.30 14.03 -9.18
CA PHE A 213 -5.18 13.01 -10.22
C PHE A 213 -4.96 11.61 -9.63
N LEU A 214 -4.08 11.48 -8.62
CA LEU A 214 -3.81 10.21 -7.94
C LEU A 214 -5.05 9.65 -7.23
N LYS A 215 -5.95 10.50 -6.72
CA LYS A 215 -7.24 10.10 -6.12
C LYS A 215 -8.24 9.51 -7.11
N LYS A 216 -8.09 9.74 -8.41
CA LYS A 216 -9.02 9.20 -9.41
C LYS A 216 -8.92 7.69 -9.46
N ARG A 217 -10.07 7.01 -9.56
CA ARG A 217 -10.09 5.55 -9.69
C ARG A 217 -9.36 5.13 -10.97
N PHE A 218 -8.40 4.23 -10.82
CA PHE A 218 -7.73 3.56 -11.94
C PHE A 218 -8.15 2.09 -12.00
N LYS A 219 -8.63 1.66 -13.17
CA LYS A 219 -8.91 0.26 -13.48
C LYS A 219 -7.94 -0.17 -14.57
N GLY A 220 -6.85 -0.82 -14.16
CA GLY A 220 -5.89 -1.42 -15.09
C GLY A 220 -6.42 -2.70 -15.72
N SER A 221 -5.76 -3.16 -16.78
CA SER A 221 -6.12 -4.39 -17.50
C SER A 221 -5.70 -5.68 -16.77
N GLY A 222 -4.67 -5.61 -15.92
CA GLY A 222 -4.15 -6.74 -15.14
C GLY A 222 -4.72 -6.84 -13.73
N THR A 223 -4.90 -8.05 -13.23
CA THR A 223 -5.23 -8.31 -11.82
C THR A 223 -3.97 -8.18 -10.96
N ILE A 224 -3.95 -7.19 -10.07
CA ILE A 224 -2.90 -7.05 -9.06
C ILE A 224 -3.27 -7.92 -7.86
N THR A 225 -2.42 -8.90 -7.54
CA THR A 225 -2.61 -9.86 -6.45
C THR A 225 -1.76 -9.58 -5.22
N VAL A 226 -1.11 -8.41 -5.17
CA VAL A 226 -0.26 -7.98 -4.06
C VAL A 226 -0.63 -6.56 -3.64
N ALA A 227 -0.56 -6.27 -2.34
CA ALA A 227 -0.67 -4.91 -1.85
C ALA A 227 0.54 -4.08 -2.30
N ALA A 228 0.41 -2.74 -2.33
CA ALA A 228 1.60 -1.91 -2.43
C ALA A 228 2.49 -2.15 -1.20
N PRO A 229 3.83 -2.10 -1.32
CA PRO A 229 4.70 -2.36 -0.18
C PRO A 229 4.38 -1.44 0.99
N GLY A 230 4.35 -1.99 2.21
CA GLY A 230 3.94 -1.28 3.42
C GLY A 230 2.41 -1.21 3.65
N LEU A 231 1.58 -1.68 2.71
CA LEU A 231 0.12 -1.79 2.87
C LEU A 231 -0.38 -3.23 3.01
N SER A 232 0.53 -4.22 3.04
CA SER A 232 0.17 -5.61 3.25
C SER A 232 -0.03 -5.89 4.73
N ALA A 233 -1.15 -6.50 5.13
CA ALA A 233 -1.37 -6.92 6.51
C ALA A 233 -0.32 -7.95 6.99
N HIS A 234 0.27 -8.71 6.05
CA HIS A 234 1.42 -9.62 6.30
C HIS A 234 2.74 -8.90 6.60
N GLY A 235 2.79 -7.57 6.49
CA GLY A 235 3.89 -6.77 7.00
C GLY A 235 3.96 -6.81 8.53
N THR A 236 2.83 -7.09 9.18
CA THR A 236 2.76 -7.38 10.61
C THR A 236 2.75 -8.89 10.81
N GLY A 237 3.22 -9.38 11.96
CA GLY A 237 3.10 -10.80 12.33
C GLY A 237 1.66 -11.24 12.62
N ARG A 238 0.65 -10.40 12.35
CA ARG A 238 -0.75 -10.61 12.75
C ARG A 238 -1.61 -11.23 11.66
N ALA A 239 -1.26 -11.06 10.39
CA ALA A 239 -2.01 -11.67 9.29
C ALA A 239 -1.52 -13.09 8.99
N ILE A 240 -2.46 -14.02 8.80
CA ILE A 240 -2.16 -15.43 8.60
C ILE A 240 -2.91 -15.96 7.38
N ASP A 241 -2.15 -16.52 6.43
CA ASP A 241 -2.70 -17.26 5.29
C ASP A 241 -2.69 -18.75 5.60
N PHE A 242 -3.85 -19.38 5.59
CA PHE A 242 -3.95 -20.83 5.74
C PHE A 242 -3.83 -21.55 4.40
N ARG A 243 -3.27 -22.76 4.44
CA ARG A 243 -3.02 -23.60 3.27
C ARG A 243 -3.52 -25.00 3.53
N VAL A 244 -4.13 -25.63 2.53
CA VAL A 244 -4.62 -27.01 2.61
C VAL A 244 -3.68 -27.92 1.83
N HIS A 245 -3.27 -28.99 2.47
CA HIS A 245 -2.44 -30.05 1.91
C HIS A 245 -3.17 -31.40 2.00
N ASP A 246 -2.82 -32.34 1.13
CA ASP A 246 -3.22 -33.74 1.29
C ASP A 246 -2.32 -34.50 2.30
N ARG A 247 -2.59 -35.78 2.52
CA ARG A 247 -1.79 -36.64 3.44
C ARG A 247 -0.32 -36.75 3.04
N SER A 248 -0.01 -36.64 1.75
CA SER A 248 1.37 -36.71 1.25
C SER A 248 2.14 -35.40 1.45
N GLY A 249 1.44 -34.33 1.86
CA GLY A 249 2.01 -33.00 2.01
C GLY A 249 1.94 -32.17 0.73
N LYS A 250 1.30 -32.65 -0.35
CA LYS A 250 1.09 -31.86 -1.56
C LYS A 250 0.09 -30.75 -1.29
N LYS A 251 0.45 -29.51 -1.64
CA LYS A 251 -0.44 -28.34 -1.52
C LYS A 251 -1.61 -28.49 -2.48
N LEU A 252 -2.83 -28.53 -1.94
CA LEU A 252 -4.08 -28.50 -2.70
C LEU A 252 -4.55 -27.06 -2.89
N HIS A 253 -4.49 -26.27 -1.82
CA HIS A 253 -4.94 -24.88 -1.80
C HIS A 253 -3.93 -24.00 -1.06
N GLY A 254 -3.61 -22.84 -1.63
CA GLY A 254 -2.72 -21.85 -1.01
C GLY A 254 -3.34 -20.46 -1.00
N ALA A 255 -2.48 -19.43 -0.84
CA ALA A 255 -2.86 -18.04 -0.97
C ALA A 255 -3.16 -17.69 -2.44
N GLY A 256 -4.40 -17.95 -2.87
CA GLY A 256 -4.87 -17.72 -4.24
C GLY A 256 -6.04 -18.64 -4.62
N GLY A 257 -6.84 -18.19 -5.60
CA GLY A 257 -7.92 -18.99 -6.19
C GLY A 257 -9.11 -19.19 -5.26
N ALA A 258 -9.75 -18.08 -4.85
CA ALA A 258 -10.92 -18.10 -3.96
C ALA A 258 -12.05 -19.00 -4.46
N ALA A 259 -12.32 -19.00 -5.76
CA ALA A 259 -13.30 -19.88 -6.38
C ALA A 259 -13.01 -21.37 -6.07
N ASN A 260 -11.75 -21.81 -6.12
CA ASN A 260 -11.36 -23.19 -5.85
C ASN A 260 -11.48 -23.55 -4.36
N TRP A 261 -11.18 -22.60 -3.47
CA TRP A 261 -11.41 -22.75 -2.03
C TRP A 261 -12.89 -22.92 -1.68
N ARG A 262 -13.77 -22.18 -2.37
CA ARG A 262 -15.21 -22.23 -2.17
C ARG A 262 -15.81 -23.51 -2.76
N SER A 263 -15.47 -23.86 -4.01
CA SER A 263 -16.03 -25.02 -4.69
C SER A 263 -15.61 -26.36 -4.07
N SER A 264 -14.42 -26.42 -3.45
CA SER A 264 -13.96 -27.60 -2.69
C SER A 264 -14.61 -27.74 -1.31
N GLY A 265 -15.28 -26.71 -0.80
CA GLY A 265 -15.82 -26.68 0.57
C GLY A 265 -14.81 -26.29 1.65
N PHE A 266 -13.51 -26.25 1.35
CA PHE A 266 -12.47 -25.94 2.35
C PHE A 266 -12.61 -24.54 2.96
N ALA A 267 -13.13 -23.57 2.21
CA ALA A 267 -13.41 -22.24 2.75
C ALA A 267 -14.43 -22.27 3.90
N ALA A 268 -15.49 -23.09 3.75
CA ALA A 268 -16.51 -23.24 4.79
C ALA A 268 -15.97 -24.02 5.99
N GLN A 269 -15.17 -25.06 5.74
CA GLN A 269 -14.54 -25.86 6.79
C GLN A 269 -13.51 -25.07 7.60
N LEU A 270 -12.70 -24.23 6.94
CA LEU A 270 -11.78 -23.31 7.62
C LEU A 270 -12.55 -22.31 8.48
N LYS A 271 -13.60 -21.68 7.93
CA LYS A 271 -14.47 -20.78 8.70
C LYS A 271 -15.08 -21.45 9.93
N ALA A 272 -15.51 -22.71 9.81
CA ALA A 272 -16.04 -23.48 10.94
C ALA A 272 -14.96 -23.83 11.98
N ALA A 273 -13.71 -24.09 11.54
CA ALA A 273 -12.58 -24.33 12.43
C ALA A 273 -12.21 -23.06 13.22
N MET A 274 -12.30 -21.88 12.61
CA MET A 274 -11.99 -20.59 13.25
C MET A 274 -12.87 -20.26 14.46
N ALA A 275 -14.03 -20.90 14.62
CA ALA A 275 -14.91 -20.68 15.77
C ALA A 275 -14.28 -21.01 17.15
N VAL A 276 -13.09 -21.62 17.21
CA VAL A 276 -12.34 -21.85 18.47
C VAL A 276 -11.25 -20.82 18.74
N ALA A 277 -11.08 -19.85 17.86
CA ALA A 277 -10.02 -18.86 17.90
C ALA A 277 -10.64 -17.45 17.91
N PRO A 278 -11.15 -16.98 19.06
CA PRO A 278 -11.90 -15.73 19.17
C PRO A 278 -11.12 -14.48 18.73
N HIS A 279 -9.78 -14.51 18.80
CA HIS A 279 -8.93 -13.40 18.42
C HIS A 279 -8.62 -13.34 16.92
N PHE A 280 -9.15 -14.28 16.13
CA PHE A 280 -8.99 -14.27 14.67
C PHE A 280 -10.23 -13.72 13.96
N HIS A 281 -10.02 -12.65 13.19
CA HIS A 281 -11.05 -12.03 12.35
C HIS A 281 -10.87 -12.38 10.88
N GLY A 282 -11.98 -12.66 10.20
CA GLY A 282 -11.97 -12.96 8.78
C GLY A 282 -13.09 -13.91 8.35
N PRO A 283 -12.98 -14.50 7.16
CA PRO A 283 -11.91 -14.29 6.19
C PRO A 283 -11.92 -12.87 5.58
N LEU A 284 -10.81 -12.44 4.96
CA LEU A 284 -10.77 -11.20 4.19
C LEU A 284 -11.75 -11.25 3.00
N THR A 285 -12.56 -10.22 2.84
CA THR A 285 -13.67 -10.16 1.87
C THR A 285 -13.37 -9.32 0.63
N ALA A 286 -12.43 -8.37 0.73
CA ALA A 286 -12.06 -7.48 -0.36
C ALA A 286 -10.54 -7.25 -0.40
N PRO A 287 -9.79 -8.01 -1.21
CA PRO A 287 -10.25 -9.09 -2.11
C PRO A 287 -10.82 -10.31 -1.37
N ASP A 288 -11.66 -11.13 -2.02
CA ASP A 288 -12.17 -12.39 -1.45
C ASP A 288 -11.00 -13.37 -1.29
N GLU A 289 -10.55 -13.54 -0.05
CA GLU A 289 -9.43 -14.40 0.34
C GLU A 289 -9.88 -15.30 1.50
N PRO A 290 -10.60 -16.41 1.22
CA PRO A 290 -11.14 -17.30 2.24
C PRO A 290 -10.09 -17.94 3.17
N TRP A 291 -8.81 -17.85 2.81
CA TRP A 291 -7.66 -18.33 3.57
C TRP A 291 -7.04 -17.31 4.51
N HIS A 292 -7.37 -16.03 4.38
CA HIS A 292 -6.69 -14.92 5.05
C HIS A 292 -7.45 -14.48 6.30
N TYR A 293 -6.80 -14.54 7.47
CA TYR A 293 -7.35 -14.09 8.75
C TYR A 293 -6.37 -13.16 9.46
N PHE A 294 -6.89 -12.26 10.28
CA PHE A 294 -6.12 -11.31 11.06
C PHE A 294 -6.25 -11.62 12.55
N PHE A 295 -5.13 -11.65 13.26
CA PHE A 295 -5.08 -11.82 14.71
C PHE A 295 -5.11 -10.46 15.41
N ASP A 296 -6.08 -10.27 16.29
CA ASP A 296 -6.19 -9.11 17.18
C ASP A 296 -6.15 -9.59 18.64
N PRO A 297 -5.06 -9.34 19.39
CA PRO A 297 -4.92 -9.80 20.76
C PRO A 297 -5.94 -9.18 21.73
N ASP A 298 -6.63 -8.10 21.34
CA ASP A 298 -7.53 -7.34 22.20
C ASP A 298 -9.04 -7.59 21.89
N ALA A 299 -9.34 -8.59 21.04
CA ALA A 299 -10.68 -8.92 20.55
C ALA A 299 -11.69 -9.45 21.58
#